data_AF-A0AAN7Q409-F1
#
_entry.id   AF-A0AAN7Q409-F1
#
_cell.length_a   1.000
_cell.length_b   1.000
_cell.length_c   1.000
_cell.angle_alpha   90.00
_cell.angle_beta   90.00
_cell.angle_gamma   90.00
#
_symmetry.space_group_name_H-M   'P 1'
#
loop_
_entity.id
_entity.type
_entity.pdbx_description
1 polymer ?
#
loop_
_entity_poly.entity_id
_entity_poly.type
_entity_poly.pdbx_seq_one_letter_code
_entity_poly.pdbx_strand_id
1 'polypeptide(L)'
;MIHILSCAIYLFLVVQCNAQELIDPTVCKLIKCDVLCPYGFINDENGCSTCQCFDPCWNYRCPQGQHCEVQSRLCLRQPCRYIRKCVPCLEPICPRNCFYGYQIDNKGCKTCDCVDPCTFYICPADKYCITEPVTCEYDPFCGVRLKCVKKCPEILCTMFCPYGFELDCNNCAICKCKDPCNGVICPKYHYCFVNQIFCIRAPCPEPYAMCKNYCEDKKILLKDGVPVICNNNQKNECGLNHTCTAVKEVDTSYCCEQ
;
A
#
# COMPACT_ATOMS: atom_id res chain seq x y z
N MET A 1 37.45 -82.13 52.97
CA MET A 1 37.46 -83.04 51.80
C MET A 1 37.44 -82.14 50.57
N ILE A 2 38.56 -81.75 49.94
CA ILE A 2 39.51 -82.59 49.17
C ILE A 2 38.68 -83.48 48.23
N HIS A 3 38.60 -83.26 46.91
CA HIS A 3 39.71 -83.33 45.95
C HIS A 3 39.57 -82.44 44.68
N ILE A 4 40.63 -81.64 44.43
CA ILE A 4 41.47 -81.50 43.21
C ILE A 4 40.77 -81.10 41.89
N LEU A 5 40.84 -79.83 41.44
CA LEU A 5 41.91 -79.09 40.71
C LEU A 5 42.10 -79.45 39.22
N SER A 6 42.00 -78.43 38.37
CA SER A 6 42.71 -78.17 37.08
C SER A 6 41.73 -77.76 35.96
N CYS A 7 41.85 -76.65 35.22
CA CYS A 7 42.73 -75.48 35.29
C CYS A 7 42.16 -74.46 34.27
N ALA A 8 41.94 -73.21 34.72
CA ALA A 8 42.03 -71.92 34.02
C ALA A 8 41.22 -71.70 32.70
N ILE A 9 40.70 -70.53 32.31
CA ILE A 9 41.14 -69.13 32.40
C ILE A 9 39.88 -68.23 32.15
N TYR A 10 39.92 -66.97 32.63
CA TYR A 10 39.10 -65.78 32.30
C TYR A 10 37.88 -65.50 33.21
N LEU A 11 38.08 -64.74 34.30
CA LEU A 11 37.95 -63.26 34.42
C LEU A 11 36.53 -62.73 34.21
N PHE A 12 35.97 -62.23 35.31
CA PHE A 12 34.97 -61.15 35.45
C PHE A 12 33.92 -61.00 34.34
N LEU A 13 32.64 -61.02 34.70
CA LEU A 13 31.75 -59.87 34.47
C LEU A 13 30.39 -60.09 35.13
N VAL A 14 30.02 -59.07 35.89
CA VAL A 14 28.71 -58.84 36.50
C VAL A 14 27.65 -58.93 35.40
N VAL A 15 26.77 -59.92 35.45
CA VAL A 15 25.58 -59.94 34.59
C VAL A 15 24.58 -58.93 35.18
N GLN A 16 24.75 -57.66 34.82
CA GLN A 16 23.70 -56.66 34.94
C GLN A 16 22.57 -57.05 33.99
N CYS A 17 21.41 -57.35 34.55
CA CYS A 17 20.18 -57.46 33.79
C CYS A 17 19.79 -56.06 33.32
N ASN A 18 20.23 -55.68 32.12
CA ASN A 18 19.73 -54.49 31.43
C ASN A 18 18.37 -54.83 30.83
N ALA A 19 17.31 -54.34 31.46
CA ALA A 19 16.00 -54.23 30.82
C ALA A 19 16.09 -53.08 29.81
N GLN A 20 16.56 -53.37 28.60
CA GLN A 20 16.41 -52.46 27.48
C GLN A 20 14.97 -52.61 26.99
N GLU A 21 14.12 -51.63 27.31
CA GLU A 21 12.77 -51.54 26.78
C GLU A 21 12.85 -51.61 25.25
N LEU A 22 12.35 -52.71 24.70
CA LEU A 22 12.10 -52.85 23.27
C LEU A 22 10.95 -51.90 22.95
N ILE A 23 11.26 -50.69 22.46
CA ILE A 23 10.25 -49.80 21.87
C ILE A 23 9.75 -50.52 20.62
N ASP A 24 8.59 -51.14 20.74
CA ASP A 24 7.88 -51.73 19.62
C ASP A 24 7.51 -50.61 18.63
N PRO A 25 8.13 -50.57 17.42
CA PRO A 25 7.88 -49.52 16.43
C PRO A 25 6.44 -49.53 15.92
N THR A 26 5.65 -50.56 16.26
CA THR A 26 4.25 -50.71 15.88
C THR A 26 3.28 -50.02 16.86
N VAL A 27 3.76 -49.51 18.00
CA VAL A 27 2.93 -48.86 19.02
C VAL A 27 3.14 -47.34 19.01
N CYS A 28 2.13 -46.60 18.55
CA CYS A 28 2.19 -45.14 18.51
C CYS A 28 2.24 -44.53 19.91
N LYS A 29 3.21 -43.64 20.14
CA LYS A 29 3.26 -42.81 21.34
C LYS A 29 2.01 -41.91 21.39
N LEU A 30 1.36 -41.85 22.53
CA LEU A 30 0.24 -40.94 22.73
C LEU A 30 0.78 -39.49 22.78
N ILE A 31 0.69 -38.79 21.64
CA ILE A 31 1.10 -37.39 21.52
C ILE A 31 -0.14 -36.53 21.80
N LYS A 32 -0.03 -35.61 22.76
CA LYS A 32 -1.03 -34.56 22.99
C LYS A 32 -0.59 -33.33 22.20
N CYS A 33 -1.40 -32.92 21.24
CA CYS A 33 -1.19 -31.71 20.46
C CYS A 33 -2.08 -30.60 21.00
N ASP A 34 -1.55 -29.37 21.09
CA ASP A 34 -2.31 -28.19 21.54
C ASP A 34 -3.16 -27.56 20.41
N VAL A 35 -3.08 -28.12 19.19
CA VAL A 35 -3.77 -27.63 18.00
C VAL A 35 -5.01 -28.46 17.67
N LEU A 36 -6.11 -27.79 17.36
CA LEU A 36 -7.32 -28.43 16.85
C LEU A 36 -7.26 -28.51 15.33
N CYS A 37 -7.14 -29.73 14.80
CA CYS A 37 -7.13 -29.97 13.35
C CYS A 37 -8.52 -30.40 12.85
N PRO A 38 -9.28 -29.54 12.16
CA PRO A 38 -10.66 -29.84 11.75
C PRO A 38 -10.77 -31.02 10.78
N TYR A 39 -9.70 -31.30 10.03
CA TYR A 39 -9.66 -32.39 9.04
C TYR A 39 -8.75 -33.55 9.45
N GLY A 40 -8.30 -33.57 10.70
CA GLY A 40 -7.41 -34.59 11.25
C GLY A 40 -5.92 -34.25 11.14
N PHE A 41 -5.10 -35.15 11.65
CA PHE A 41 -3.65 -35.02 11.72
C PHE A 41 -2.96 -35.81 10.60
N ILE A 42 -1.81 -35.32 10.14
CA ILE A 42 -0.93 -36.03 9.22
C ILE A 42 -0.28 -37.19 9.99
N ASN A 43 -0.19 -38.37 9.37
CA ASN A 43 0.52 -39.51 9.94
C ASN A 43 1.95 -39.58 9.41
N ASP A 44 2.88 -40.04 10.26
CA ASP A 44 4.24 -40.38 9.88
C ASP A 44 4.31 -41.70 9.08
N GLU A 45 5.53 -42.10 8.71
CA GLU A 45 5.80 -43.32 7.92
C GLU A 45 5.35 -44.62 8.62
N ASN A 46 5.25 -44.59 9.95
CA ASN A 46 4.81 -45.71 10.77
C ASN A 46 3.28 -45.68 11.01
N GLY A 47 2.58 -44.69 10.45
CA GLY A 47 1.13 -44.53 10.60
C GLY A 47 0.70 -43.81 11.89
N CYS A 48 1.64 -43.23 12.64
CA CYS A 48 1.35 -42.52 13.88
C CYS A 48 1.05 -41.04 13.62
N SER A 49 0.03 -40.51 14.29
CA SER A 49 -0.39 -39.12 14.09
C SER A 49 0.65 -38.13 14.63
N THR A 50 1.03 -37.20 13.78
CA THR A 50 1.89 -36.06 14.10
C THR A 50 1.06 -34.87 14.59
N CYS A 51 1.67 -33.85 15.18
CA CYS A 51 0.96 -32.60 15.51
C CYS A 51 0.82 -31.63 14.32
N GLN A 52 0.87 -32.14 13.09
CA GLN A 52 0.63 -31.34 11.88
C GLN A 52 -0.78 -31.60 11.37
N CYS A 53 -1.51 -30.53 11.06
CA CYS A 53 -2.86 -30.67 10.52
C CYS A 53 -2.84 -31.10 9.06
N PHE A 54 -3.72 -32.04 8.73
CA PHE A 54 -4.03 -32.38 7.35
C PHE A 54 -4.95 -31.30 6.75
N ASP A 55 -4.58 -30.76 5.60
CA ASP A 55 -5.45 -29.93 4.78
C ASP A 55 -5.63 -30.61 3.41
N PRO A 56 -6.85 -31.13 3.09
CA PRO A 56 -7.13 -31.76 1.81
C PRO A 56 -6.88 -30.88 0.59
N CYS A 57 -6.90 -29.54 0.76
CA CYS A 57 -6.65 -28.57 -0.29
C CYS A 57 -5.20 -28.11 -0.38
N TRP A 58 -4.32 -28.52 0.54
CA TRP A 58 -2.91 -28.16 0.52
C TRP A 58 -2.23 -28.65 -0.77
N ASN A 59 -1.57 -27.73 -1.47
CA ASN A 59 -0.90 -27.95 -2.76
C ASN A 59 -1.79 -28.52 -3.90
N TYR A 60 -3.11 -28.52 -3.74
CA TYR A 60 -4.03 -28.97 -4.78
C TYR A 60 -4.44 -27.81 -5.68
N ARG A 61 -4.20 -27.93 -6.99
CA ARG A 61 -4.58 -26.91 -7.98
C ARG A 61 -5.82 -27.35 -8.73
N CYS A 62 -6.89 -26.57 -8.63
CA CYS A 62 -8.09 -26.77 -9.41
C CYS A 62 -7.93 -26.23 -10.85
N PRO A 63 -8.77 -26.66 -11.79
CA PRO A 63 -8.86 -26.07 -13.13
C PRO A 63 -9.14 -24.55 -13.09
N GLN A 64 -8.89 -23.87 -14.20
CA GLN A 64 -9.12 -22.42 -14.31
C GLN A 64 -10.57 -22.04 -13.93
N GLY A 65 -10.73 -20.99 -13.12
CA GLY A 65 -12.03 -20.50 -12.66
C GLY A 65 -12.65 -21.31 -11.52
N GLN A 66 -11.90 -22.22 -10.90
CA GLN A 66 -12.34 -22.99 -9.73
C GLN A 66 -11.34 -22.87 -8.58
N HIS A 67 -11.84 -22.98 -7.36
CA HIS A 67 -11.01 -23.08 -6.16
C HIS A 67 -11.31 -24.35 -5.37
N CYS A 68 -10.36 -24.74 -4.53
CA CYS A 68 -10.52 -25.90 -3.67
C CYS A 68 -11.32 -25.53 -2.41
N GLU A 69 -12.29 -26.38 -2.08
CA GLU A 69 -12.98 -26.39 -0.80
C GLU A 69 -12.95 -27.78 -0.19
N VAL A 70 -12.88 -27.82 1.14
CA VAL A 70 -12.98 -29.06 1.91
C VAL A 70 -14.45 -29.33 2.21
N GLN A 71 -14.94 -30.49 1.78
CA GLN A 71 -16.31 -30.95 2.05
C GLN A 71 -16.31 -32.23 2.88
N SER A 72 -17.22 -32.32 3.85
CA SER A 72 -17.46 -33.57 4.58
C SER A 72 -18.18 -34.55 3.67
N ARG A 73 -17.66 -35.77 3.53
CA ARG A 73 -18.40 -36.84 2.86
C ARG A 73 -19.49 -37.35 3.80
N LEU A 74 -20.74 -37.41 3.35
CA LEU A 74 -21.81 -38.10 4.09
C LEU A 74 -21.42 -39.57 4.29
N CYS A 75 -21.39 -40.01 5.54
CA CYS A 75 -20.94 -41.33 5.93
C CYS A 75 -21.85 -41.90 7.02
N LEU A 76 -22.02 -43.22 7.03
CA LEU A 76 -22.89 -43.92 8.00
C LEU A 76 -22.22 -44.09 9.38
N ARG A 77 -20.90 -43.94 9.48
CA ARG A 77 -20.13 -44.07 10.73
C ARG A 77 -19.15 -42.90 10.87
N GLN A 78 -19.27 -42.16 11.96
CA GLN A 78 -18.37 -41.07 12.30
C GLN A 78 -17.01 -41.60 12.83
N PRO A 79 -15.92 -40.83 12.67
CA PRO A 79 -15.85 -39.54 11.98
C PRO A 79 -15.89 -39.66 10.45
N CYS A 80 -16.63 -38.77 9.79
CA CYS A 80 -16.66 -38.72 8.34
C CYS A 80 -15.34 -38.22 7.77
N ARG A 81 -14.93 -38.77 6.62
CA ARG A 81 -13.75 -38.31 5.90
C ARG A 81 -14.06 -36.99 5.19
N TYR A 82 -13.12 -36.07 5.28
CA TYR A 82 -13.12 -34.83 4.51
C TYR A 82 -12.48 -35.08 3.15
N ILE A 83 -13.13 -34.59 2.10
CA ILE A 83 -12.64 -34.67 0.72
C ILE A 83 -12.44 -33.25 0.17
N ARG A 84 -11.48 -33.10 -0.73
CA ARG A 84 -11.33 -31.88 -1.52
C ARG A 84 -12.35 -31.88 -2.66
N LYS A 85 -12.88 -30.70 -2.98
CA LYS A 85 -13.75 -30.47 -4.13
C LYS A 85 -13.36 -29.16 -4.80
N CYS A 86 -13.27 -29.17 -6.13
CA CYS A 86 -13.19 -27.92 -6.89
C CYS A 86 -14.60 -27.36 -7.05
N VAL A 87 -14.78 -26.11 -6.64
CA VAL A 87 -16.03 -25.36 -6.82
C VAL A 87 -15.77 -24.13 -7.68
N PRO A 88 -16.76 -23.67 -8.47
CA PRO A 88 -16.60 -22.46 -9.27
C PRO A 88 -16.30 -21.24 -8.40
N CYS A 89 -15.37 -20.41 -8.86
CA CYS A 89 -15.18 -19.08 -8.29
C CYS A 89 -16.42 -18.21 -8.55
N LEU A 90 -16.75 -17.35 -7.59
CA LEU A 90 -17.73 -16.29 -7.84
C LEU A 90 -17.09 -15.24 -8.76
N GLU A 91 -17.68 -15.01 -9.93
CA GLU A 91 -17.16 -14.00 -10.85
C GLU A 91 -17.63 -12.59 -10.44
N PRO A 92 -16.74 -11.68 -10.05
CA PRO A 92 -17.12 -10.34 -9.66
C PRO A 92 -17.35 -9.44 -10.88
N ILE A 93 -18.35 -8.54 -10.78
CA ILE A 93 -18.56 -7.45 -11.73
C ILE A 93 -17.63 -6.31 -11.34
N CYS A 94 -16.56 -6.09 -12.11
CA CYS A 94 -15.55 -5.09 -11.77
C CYS A 94 -15.89 -3.72 -12.36
N PRO A 95 -15.71 -2.62 -11.59
CA PRO A 95 -16.06 -1.27 -12.04
C PRO A 95 -15.09 -0.71 -13.08
N ARG A 96 -13.90 -1.31 -13.21
CA ARG A 96 -12.88 -0.91 -14.16
C ARG A 96 -12.41 -2.13 -14.93
N ASN A 97 -12.09 -1.91 -16.21
CA ASN A 97 -11.46 -2.91 -17.04
C ASN A 97 -9.95 -2.93 -16.78
N CYS A 98 -9.39 -4.10 -16.53
CA CYS A 98 -7.95 -4.27 -16.33
C CYS A 98 -7.29 -4.83 -17.61
N PHE A 99 -6.56 -3.98 -18.33
CA PHE A 99 -5.92 -4.35 -19.61
C PHE A 99 -4.87 -5.44 -19.52
N TYR A 100 -4.16 -5.51 -18.38
CA TYR A 100 -3.15 -6.54 -18.10
C TYR A 100 -3.70 -7.71 -17.28
N GLY A 101 -5.02 -7.83 -17.23
CA GLY A 101 -5.71 -8.84 -16.44
C GLY A 101 -5.92 -8.43 -14.99
N TYR A 102 -6.58 -9.32 -14.27
CA TYR A 102 -7.00 -9.12 -12.90
C TYR A 102 -6.13 -9.95 -11.97
N GLN A 103 -5.86 -9.42 -10.77
CA GLN A 103 -5.19 -10.17 -9.74
C GLN A 103 -6.05 -11.35 -9.30
N ILE A 104 -5.38 -12.41 -8.87
CA ILE A 104 -6.00 -13.63 -8.39
C ILE A 104 -5.73 -13.73 -6.89
N ASP A 105 -6.75 -14.10 -6.11
CA ASP A 105 -6.60 -14.31 -4.67
C ASP A 105 -5.81 -15.60 -4.36
N ASN A 106 -5.60 -15.86 -3.06
CA ASN A 106 -4.91 -17.06 -2.60
C ASN A 106 -5.64 -18.39 -2.90
N LYS A 107 -6.92 -18.32 -3.31
CA LYS A 107 -7.73 -19.48 -3.69
C LYS A 107 -7.70 -19.75 -5.19
N GLY A 108 -7.14 -18.83 -5.99
CA GLY A 108 -7.13 -18.94 -7.44
C GLY A 108 -8.30 -18.22 -8.12
N CYS A 109 -9.04 -17.37 -7.41
CA CYS A 109 -10.19 -16.64 -7.94
C CYS A 109 -9.88 -15.20 -8.35
N LYS A 110 -10.51 -14.74 -9.43
CA LYS A 110 -10.40 -13.37 -9.95
C LYS A 110 -10.88 -12.35 -8.92
N THR A 111 -10.06 -11.33 -8.68
CA THR A 111 -10.41 -10.13 -7.91
C THR A 111 -10.71 -8.95 -8.85
N CYS A 112 -11.16 -7.81 -8.31
CA CYS A 112 -11.30 -6.57 -9.08
C CYS A 112 -10.08 -5.65 -9.01
N ASP A 113 -8.98 -6.15 -8.46
CA ASP A 113 -7.70 -5.46 -8.50
C ASP A 113 -6.98 -5.78 -9.81
N CYS A 114 -6.40 -4.76 -10.44
CA CYS A 114 -5.67 -4.95 -11.70
C CYS A 114 -4.26 -5.47 -11.44
N VAL A 115 -3.77 -6.33 -12.33
CA VAL A 115 -2.35 -6.68 -12.37
C VAL A 115 -1.56 -5.43 -12.75
N ASP A 116 -0.58 -5.06 -11.91
CA ASP A 116 0.37 -4.00 -12.25
C ASP A 116 1.42 -4.55 -13.24
N PRO A 117 1.41 -4.12 -14.52
CA PRO A 117 2.36 -4.60 -15.51
C PRO A 117 3.81 -4.22 -15.21
N CYS A 118 4.06 -3.24 -14.34
CA CYS A 118 5.41 -2.92 -13.89
C CYS A 118 6.04 -3.98 -12.99
N THR A 119 5.24 -4.91 -12.42
CA THR A 119 5.74 -6.02 -11.60
C THR A 119 6.73 -6.93 -12.34
N PHE A 120 6.57 -7.06 -13.66
CA PHE A 120 7.37 -7.95 -14.49
C PHE A 120 8.34 -7.21 -15.42
N TYR A 121 8.37 -5.88 -15.36
CA TYR A 121 9.16 -5.06 -16.26
C TYR A 121 10.35 -4.42 -15.53
N ILE A 122 11.54 -4.89 -15.87
CA ILE A 122 12.79 -4.42 -15.25
C ILE A 122 13.33 -3.24 -16.05
N CYS A 123 13.45 -2.09 -15.39
CA CYS A 123 14.08 -0.92 -15.96
C CYS A 123 15.61 -0.96 -15.81
N PRO A 124 16.36 -0.24 -16.67
CA PRO A 124 17.79 0.00 -16.48
C PRO A 124 18.12 0.66 -15.14
N ALA A 125 19.40 0.66 -14.74
CA ALA A 125 19.86 1.22 -13.47
C ALA A 125 19.31 2.63 -13.18
N ASP A 126 18.96 2.87 -11.92
CA ASP A 126 18.37 4.11 -11.37
C ASP A 126 17.04 4.56 -12.01
N LYS A 127 16.36 3.65 -12.72
CA LYS A 127 15.01 3.87 -13.23
C LYS A 127 14.04 2.87 -12.64
N TYR A 128 12.79 3.29 -12.54
CA TYR A 128 11.69 2.41 -12.16
C TYR A 128 10.56 2.54 -13.17
N CYS A 129 9.74 1.50 -13.23
CA CYS A 129 8.64 1.41 -14.16
C CYS A 129 7.44 2.19 -13.62
N ILE A 130 6.80 2.97 -14.50
CA ILE A 130 5.48 3.54 -14.30
C ILE A 130 4.57 3.19 -15.48
N THR A 131 3.26 3.29 -15.27
CA THR A 131 2.25 3.18 -16.32
C THR A 131 1.72 4.55 -16.72
N GLU A 132 1.66 4.84 -18.02
CA GLU A 132 0.97 6.02 -18.57
C GLU A 132 -0.28 5.59 -19.35
N PRO A 133 -1.42 6.30 -19.22
CA PRO A 133 -2.62 5.98 -20.00
C PRO A 133 -2.37 6.19 -21.49
N VAL A 134 -2.92 5.30 -22.30
CA VAL A 134 -2.93 5.40 -23.76
C VAL A 134 -4.28 5.95 -24.20
N THR A 135 -4.26 7.05 -24.94
CA THR A 135 -5.44 7.62 -25.58
C THR A 135 -5.58 7.02 -26.99
N CYS A 136 -6.69 6.36 -27.27
CA CYS A 136 -7.04 5.89 -28.60
C CYS A 136 -8.05 6.83 -29.27
N GLU A 137 -8.17 6.74 -30.59
CA GLU A 137 -9.06 7.58 -31.40
C GLU A 137 -10.53 7.54 -30.92
N TYR A 138 -10.99 6.38 -30.42
CA TYR A 138 -12.38 6.16 -30.01
C TYR A 138 -12.56 5.89 -28.51
N ASP A 139 -11.47 5.77 -27.76
CA ASP A 139 -11.52 5.53 -26.31
C ASP A 139 -10.33 6.25 -25.63
N PRO A 140 -10.60 7.27 -24.81
CA PRO A 140 -9.56 8.02 -24.11
C PRO A 140 -8.77 7.19 -23.10
N PHE A 141 -9.24 5.99 -22.73
CA PHE A 141 -8.58 5.08 -21.80
C PHE A 141 -8.58 3.65 -22.32
N CYS A 142 -7.94 3.43 -23.47
CA CYS A 142 -7.90 2.11 -24.12
C CYS A 142 -6.75 1.20 -23.67
N GLY A 143 -5.88 1.67 -22.78
CA GLY A 143 -4.73 0.91 -22.32
C GLY A 143 -3.78 1.72 -21.46
N VAL A 144 -2.69 1.07 -21.05
CA VAL A 144 -1.54 1.75 -20.44
C VAL A 144 -0.25 1.32 -21.14
N ARG A 145 0.73 2.22 -21.21
CA ARG A 145 2.08 1.93 -21.69
C ARG A 145 3.07 1.97 -20.53
N LEU A 146 4.08 1.12 -20.60
CA LEU A 146 5.16 1.09 -19.62
C LEU A 146 6.21 2.16 -19.97
N LYS A 147 6.69 2.88 -18.96
CA LYS A 147 7.75 3.88 -19.12
C LYS A 147 8.73 3.78 -17.96
N CYS A 148 10.02 3.72 -18.28
CA CYS A 148 11.08 3.83 -17.28
C CYS A 148 11.39 5.29 -17.01
N VAL A 149 11.19 5.72 -15.77
CA VAL A 149 11.50 7.07 -15.31
C VAL A 149 12.61 7.05 -14.27
N LYS A 150 13.40 8.12 -14.21
CA LYS A 150 14.50 8.27 -13.27
C LYS A 150 13.94 8.29 -11.84
N LYS A 151 14.55 7.56 -10.92
CA LYS A 151 14.20 7.65 -9.50
C LYS A 151 14.63 9.01 -8.96
N CYS A 152 13.71 9.77 -8.40
CA CYS A 152 14.07 10.98 -7.67
C CYS A 152 14.69 10.59 -6.32
N PRO A 153 15.73 11.31 -5.87
CA PRO A 153 16.24 11.14 -4.52
C PRO A 153 15.11 11.40 -3.51
N GLU A 154 15.06 10.62 -2.43
CA GLU A 154 14.14 10.90 -1.34
C GLU A 154 14.52 12.24 -0.72
N ILE A 155 13.61 13.20 -0.77
CA ILE A 155 13.80 14.48 -0.12
C ILE A 155 13.18 14.42 1.26
N LEU A 156 13.98 14.61 2.31
CA LEU A 156 13.51 14.72 3.68
C LEU A 156 13.24 16.19 4.01
N CYS A 157 12.25 16.79 3.34
CA CYS A 157 11.78 18.13 3.67
C CYS A 157 10.56 18.02 4.56
N THR A 158 10.60 18.61 5.76
CA THR A 158 9.48 18.60 6.71
C THR A 158 8.61 19.85 6.64
N MET A 159 8.94 20.80 5.75
CA MET A 159 8.19 22.04 5.59
C MET A 159 6.90 21.81 4.81
N PHE A 160 5.83 22.51 5.20
CA PHE A 160 4.58 22.51 4.46
C PHE A 160 4.64 23.55 3.33
N CYS A 161 4.50 23.09 2.08
CA CYS A 161 4.38 23.95 0.91
C CYS A 161 2.94 23.91 0.37
N PRO A 162 2.16 25.01 0.47
CA PRO A 162 0.73 25.00 0.13
C PRO A 162 0.46 24.73 -1.35
N TYR A 163 1.44 24.99 -2.23
CA TYR A 163 1.36 24.79 -3.67
C TYR A 163 2.32 23.72 -4.19
N GLY A 164 2.86 22.90 -3.27
CA GLY A 164 3.86 21.88 -3.58
C GLY A 164 5.29 22.41 -3.67
N PHE A 165 6.22 21.51 -3.95
CA PHE A 165 7.65 21.80 -4.05
C PHE A 165 8.05 22.17 -5.48
N GLU A 166 9.01 23.09 -5.62
CA GLU A 166 9.70 23.34 -6.88
C GLU A 166 10.38 22.06 -7.36
N LEU A 167 10.56 21.97 -8.68
CA LEU A 167 11.22 20.84 -9.33
C LEU A 167 12.59 21.27 -9.86
N ASP A 168 13.57 20.38 -9.81
CA ASP A 168 14.84 20.55 -10.48
C ASP A 168 14.73 20.28 -12.00
N CYS A 169 15.86 20.37 -12.72
CA CYS A 169 15.90 20.08 -14.16
C CYS A 169 15.61 18.62 -14.53
N ASN A 170 15.60 17.70 -13.56
CA ASN A 170 15.20 16.30 -13.73
C ASN A 170 13.73 16.07 -13.35
N ASN A 171 12.98 17.14 -13.06
CA ASN A 171 11.60 17.10 -12.61
C ASN A 171 11.42 16.43 -11.22
N CYS A 172 12.47 16.48 -10.39
CA CYS A 172 12.46 16.00 -9.02
C CYS A 172 12.21 17.13 -8.05
N ALA A 173 11.33 16.90 -7.06
CA ALA A 173 11.05 17.88 -6.03
C ALA A 173 12.32 18.25 -5.25
N ILE A 174 12.46 19.53 -4.92
CA ILE A 174 13.53 20.07 -4.07
C ILE A 174 12.92 20.73 -2.83
N CYS A 175 13.68 20.92 -1.75
CA CYS A 175 13.19 21.60 -0.52
C CYS A 175 13.00 23.13 -0.72
N LYS A 176 12.17 23.52 -1.69
CA LYS A 176 11.78 24.89 -1.97
C LYS A 176 10.32 24.88 -2.39
N CYS A 177 9.50 25.75 -1.81
CA CYS A 177 8.08 25.81 -2.15
C CYS A 177 7.85 26.49 -3.49
N LYS A 178 6.90 25.98 -4.28
CA LYS A 178 6.34 26.71 -5.42
C LYS A 178 5.63 27.95 -4.89
N ASP A 179 5.87 29.08 -5.56
CA ASP A 179 5.11 30.31 -5.39
C ASP A 179 4.61 30.75 -6.76
N PRO A 180 3.34 30.50 -7.10
CA PRO A 180 2.76 30.91 -8.38
C PRO A 180 2.79 32.42 -8.61
N CYS A 181 2.87 33.23 -7.54
CA CYS A 181 2.96 34.69 -7.62
C CYS A 181 4.40 35.21 -7.78
N ASN A 182 5.40 34.34 -7.66
CA ASN A 182 6.79 34.75 -7.82
C ASN A 182 7.06 35.27 -9.24
N GLY A 183 7.52 36.51 -9.34
CA GLY A 183 7.77 37.19 -10.61
C GLY A 183 6.53 37.72 -11.35
N VAL A 184 5.33 37.57 -10.77
CA VAL A 184 4.09 38.09 -11.37
C VAL A 184 3.94 39.58 -11.05
N ILE A 185 3.99 40.41 -12.08
CA ILE A 185 3.77 41.86 -11.97
C ILE A 185 2.30 42.14 -12.30
N CYS A 186 1.52 42.48 -11.28
CA CYS A 186 0.14 42.89 -11.47
C CYS A 186 0.02 44.36 -11.88
N PRO A 187 -1.05 44.74 -12.60
CA PRO A 187 -1.36 46.15 -12.87
C PRO A 187 -1.49 46.97 -11.59
N LYS A 188 -1.46 48.30 -11.73
CA LYS A 188 -1.77 49.20 -10.62
C LYS A 188 -3.10 48.79 -9.97
N TYR A 189 -3.17 48.94 -8.65
CA TYR A 189 -4.35 48.62 -7.84
C TYR A 189 -4.70 47.13 -7.76
N HIS A 190 -3.80 46.23 -8.15
CA HIS A 190 -4.01 44.78 -8.02
C HIS A 190 -2.90 44.10 -7.21
N TYR A 191 -3.26 43.03 -6.50
CA TYR A 191 -2.34 42.09 -5.88
C TYR A 191 -2.37 40.76 -6.61
N CYS A 192 -1.28 40.01 -6.51
CA CYS A 192 -1.25 38.65 -7.00
C CYS A 192 -1.94 37.72 -6.00
N PHE A 193 -2.86 36.92 -6.51
CA PHE A 193 -3.58 35.89 -5.79
C PHE A 193 -3.34 34.53 -6.47
N VAL A 194 -3.08 33.51 -5.65
CA VAL A 194 -2.96 32.13 -6.15
C VAL A 194 -4.33 31.49 -6.19
N ASN A 195 -4.82 31.22 -7.39
CA ASN A 195 -6.08 30.51 -7.57
C ASN A 195 -5.86 29.00 -7.59
N GLN A 196 -6.46 28.30 -6.63
CA GLN A 196 -6.45 26.85 -6.55
C GLN A 196 -7.75 26.28 -7.13
N ILE A 197 -7.64 25.40 -8.13
CA ILE A 197 -8.79 24.72 -8.71
C ILE A 197 -9.06 23.43 -7.92
N PHE A 198 -10.21 23.38 -7.25
CA PHE A 198 -10.71 22.15 -6.62
C PHE A 198 -11.33 21.25 -7.69
N CYS A 199 -10.71 20.11 -7.96
CA CYS A 199 -11.20 19.14 -8.93
C CYS A 199 -11.78 17.91 -8.23
N ILE A 200 -12.79 17.29 -8.84
CA ILE A 200 -13.42 16.06 -8.31
C ILE A 200 -12.61 14.82 -8.73
N ARG A 201 -11.82 14.91 -9.81
CA ARG A 201 -11.02 13.81 -10.36
C ARG A 201 -9.60 14.26 -10.66
N ALA A 202 -8.61 13.55 -10.12
CA ALA A 202 -7.20 13.78 -10.42
C ALA A 202 -6.85 13.40 -11.88
N PRO A 203 -5.82 14.01 -12.49
CA PRO A 203 -4.98 15.08 -11.92
C PRO A 203 -5.73 16.43 -11.88
N CYS A 204 -5.67 17.13 -10.73
CA CYS A 204 -6.19 18.49 -10.66
C CYS A 204 -5.29 19.45 -11.44
N PRO A 205 -5.85 20.50 -12.07
CA PRO A 205 -5.06 21.58 -12.66
C PRO A 205 -4.12 22.20 -11.63
N GLU A 206 -2.92 22.61 -12.07
CA GLU A 206 -1.98 23.30 -11.18
C GLU A 206 -2.54 24.67 -10.75
N PRO A 207 -2.29 25.11 -9.50
CA PRO A 207 -2.59 26.47 -9.06
C PRO A 207 -1.87 27.50 -9.94
N TYR A 208 -2.53 28.61 -10.23
CA TYR A 208 -1.97 29.68 -11.06
C TYR A 208 -2.19 31.05 -10.43
N ALA A 209 -1.30 31.98 -10.77
CA ALA A 209 -1.44 33.37 -10.35
C ALA A 209 -2.50 34.11 -11.16
N MET A 210 -3.25 34.96 -10.49
CA MET A 210 -4.16 35.93 -11.08
C MET A 210 -4.08 37.25 -10.31
N CYS A 211 -4.35 38.36 -10.99
CA CYS A 211 -4.37 39.67 -10.35
C CYS A 211 -5.78 39.99 -9.87
N LYS A 212 -5.94 40.21 -8.56
CA LYS A 212 -7.19 40.65 -7.93
C LYS A 212 -7.07 42.10 -7.48
N ASN A 213 -8.16 42.86 -7.51
CA ASN A 213 -8.17 44.23 -7.01
C ASN A 213 -8.08 44.23 -5.47
N TYR A 214 -7.27 45.14 -4.90
CA TYR A 214 -7.21 45.31 -3.44
C TYR A 214 -8.56 45.72 -2.84
N CYS A 215 -9.34 46.49 -3.59
CA CYS A 215 -10.62 47.05 -3.15
C CYS A 215 -11.68 46.60 -4.15
N GLU A 216 -12.68 45.84 -3.68
CA GLU A 216 -13.62 45.10 -4.54
C GLU A 216 -14.37 45.94 -5.59
N ASP A 217 -14.37 47.28 -5.51
CA ASP A 217 -14.73 48.20 -6.61
C ASP A 217 -14.19 49.65 -6.44
N LYS A 218 -13.23 49.86 -5.52
CA LYS A 218 -12.81 51.21 -5.10
C LYS A 218 -11.34 51.45 -5.41
N LYS A 219 -10.88 52.70 -5.32
CA LYS A 219 -9.44 52.97 -5.46
C LYS A 219 -8.72 52.70 -4.15
N ILE A 220 -7.60 52.01 -4.24
CA ILE A 220 -6.66 51.89 -3.12
C ILE A 220 -5.81 53.15 -3.02
N LEU A 221 -5.53 53.57 -1.78
CA LEU A 221 -4.55 54.60 -1.49
C LEU A 221 -3.14 54.06 -1.77
N LEU A 222 -2.42 54.74 -2.67
CA LEU A 222 -1.01 54.45 -2.95
C LEU A 222 -0.13 55.58 -2.39
N LYS A 223 0.98 55.21 -1.75
CA LYS A 223 2.05 56.13 -1.35
C LYS A 223 3.34 55.70 -2.05
N ASP A 224 3.90 56.57 -2.87
CA ASP A 224 5.09 56.27 -3.70
C ASP A 224 4.94 55.01 -4.58
N GLY A 225 3.70 54.75 -5.04
CA GLY A 225 3.36 53.57 -5.84
C GLY A 225 3.10 52.29 -5.04
N VAL A 226 3.23 52.32 -3.71
CA VAL A 226 3.00 51.17 -2.82
C VAL A 226 1.62 51.28 -2.15
N PRO A 227 0.83 50.19 -2.12
CA PRO A 227 -0.40 50.08 -1.33
C PRO A 227 -0.20 50.48 0.14
N VAL A 228 -1.07 51.36 0.66
CA VAL A 228 -1.07 51.70 2.09
C VAL A 228 -1.81 50.62 2.87
N ILE A 229 -1.06 49.88 3.70
CA ILE A 229 -1.57 48.87 4.64
C ILE A 229 -2.12 49.58 5.89
N CYS A 230 -3.19 49.05 6.47
CA CYS A 230 -3.80 49.59 7.68
C CYS A 230 -4.17 48.49 8.68
N ASN A 231 -4.34 48.86 9.94
CA ASN A 231 -4.88 48.01 10.99
C ASN A 231 -6.19 48.60 11.52
N ASN A 232 -7.24 47.76 11.67
CA ASN A 232 -8.55 48.16 12.19
C ASN A 232 -8.53 48.82 13.59
N ASN A 233 -7.40 48.70 14.31
CA ASN A 233 -7.21 49.28 15.63
C ASN A 233 -6.76 50.76 15.60
N GLN A 234 -6.33 51.30 14.45
CA GLN A 234 -5.92 52.70 14.29
C GLN A 234 -6.80 53.41 13.25
N LYS A 235 -7.85 54.08 13.73
CA LYS A 235 -8.86 54.79 12.90
C LYS A 235 -8.31 55.86 11.94
N ASN A 236 -7.07 56.32 12.09
CA ASN A 236 -6.53 57.46 11.35
C ASN A 236 -5.42 57.14 10.34
N GLU A 237 -5.07 55.86 10.11
CA GLU A 237 -3.99 55.50 9.18
C GLU A 237 -4.32 55.81 7.71
N CYS A 238 -5.60 55.75 7.32
CA CYS A 238 -6.05 55.89 5.93
C CYS A 238 -6.44 57.34 5.52
N GLY A 239 -6.48 58.28 6.47
CA GLY A 239 -6.97 59.64 6.22
C GLY A 239 -8.50 59.75 6.09
N LEU A 240 -8.99 60.96 5.76
CA LEU A 240 -10.43 61.30 5.84
C LEU A 240 -11.33 60.57 4.81
N ASN A 241 -10.83 60.29 3.61
CA ASN A 241 -11.64 59.76 2.49
C ASN A 241 -11.44 58.26 2.21
N HIS A 242 -10.73 57.55 3.09
CA HIS A 242 -10.47 56.13 2.90
C HIS A 242 -10.88 55.35 4.16
N THR A 243 -11.30 54.11 3.95
CA THR A 243 -11.63 53.14 4.98
C THR A 243 -10.64 51.99 4.94
N CYS A 244 -10.30 51.44 6.11
CA CYS A 244 -9.50 50.24 6.20
C CYS A 244 -10.35 49.02 5.82
N THR A 245 -10.01 48.37 4.71
CA THR A 245 -10.72 47.21 4.17
C THR A 245 -9.84 45.98 4.29
N ALA A 246 -10.34 44.94 4.96
CA ALA A 246 -9.63 43.66 5.09
C ALA A 246 -9.74 42.85 3.80
N VAL A 247 -8.61 42.32 3.33
CA VAL A 247 -8.54 41.41 2.18
C VAL A 247 -8.17 40.03 2.71
N LYS A 248 -9.17 39.14 2.76
CA LYS A 248 -9.06 37.83 3.42
C LYS A 248 -8.00 36.94 2.77
N GLU A 249 -7.82 37.06 1.46
CA GLU A 249 -6.93 36.19 0.70
C GLU A 249 -5.43 36.48 0.88
N VAL A 250 -5.08 37.62 1.49
CA VAL A 250 -3.69 38.01 1.76
C VAL A 250 -3.46 38.35 3.24
N ASP A 251 -4.40 37.99 4.11
CA ASP A 251 -4.35 38.18 5.57
C ASP A 251 -3.89 39.59 6.00
N THR A 252 -4.30 40.61 5.26
CA THR A 252 -3.92 42.01 5.52
C THR A 252 -5.04 42.97 5.11
N SER A 253 -4.96 44.21 5.56
CA SER A 253 -5.96 45.24 5.27
C SER A 253 -5.32 46.44 4.58
N TYR A 254 -6.07 47.08 3.68
CA TYR A 254 -5.60 48.22 2.89
C TYR A 254 -6.57 49.39 2.96
N CYS A 255 -6.04 50.59 2.75
CA CYS A 255 -6.85 51.80 2.69
C CYS A 255 -7.56 51.93 1.34
N CYS A 256 -8.86 51.69 1.31
CA CYS A 256 -9.73 51.82 0.14
C CYS A 256 -10.56 53.10 0.22
N GLU A 257 -10.86 53.75 -0.90
CA GLU A 257 -11.76 54.90 -0.96
C GLU A 257 -13.13 54.57 -0.31
N GLN A 258 -13.83 55.57 0.23
CA GLN A 258 -15.17 55.40 0.82
C GLN A 258 -16.26 55.20 -0.24
#